data_AF-A0A1E3B924-F1
#
_entry.id   AF-A0A1E3B924-F1
#
_cell.length_a   1.000
_cell.length_b   1.000
_cell.length_c   1.000
_cell.angle_alpha   90.00
_cell.angle_beta   90.00
_cell.angle_gamma   90.00
#
_symmetry.space_group_name_H-M   'P 1'
#
loop_
_entity.id
_entity.type
_entity.pdbx_description
1 polymer ?
#
loop_
_entity_poly.entity_id
_entity_poly.type
_entity_poly.pdbx_seq_one_letter_code
_entity_poly.pdbx_strand_id
1 'polypeptide(L)'
;MGMLTRPFNRISKRTTRHMSSWSSNHDLFEYTSGRFLFNEQRRLAERRVQFNVDALVDAVCRSTGQSASEIFSLSKLTENGYNRIIQTSFKDGHTVLAKIPYKIAVPRRLAVASEVATLDLLRRTGVPVPKVLAYCADRTNSVGAEYILFEKPEGRPLSETWLSMKNEMRAEVMKQIAAAESKFLDIPFPSNGCGSLYYCRDLGETQFSIPLPAQSGIIPPPDLIDCVDIL
;
A
#
# COMPACT_ATOMS: atom_id res chain seq x y z
N MET A 1 33.77 -0.76 -54.86
CA MET A 1 34.71 -0.49 -53.76
C MET A 1 33.87 -0.21 -52.53
N GLY A 2 33.65 -1.23 -51.68
CA GLY A 2 32.69 -1.18 -50.58
C GLY A 2 33.25 -0.48 -49.34
N MET A 3 32.46 0.40 -48.73
CA MET A 3 32.75 0.99 -47.42
C MET A 3 31.91 0.27 -46.35
N LEU A 4 32.63 -0.40 -45.44
CA LEU A 4 32.10 -0.99 -44.22
C LEU A 4 31.85 0.10 -43.17
N THR A 5 30.59 0.30 -42.76
CA THR A 5 30.26 1.07 -41.55
C THR A 5 29.88 0.11 -40.43
N ARG A 6 30.72 0.06 -39.39
CA ARG A 6 30.46 -0.68 -38.14
C ARG A 6 29.34 0.00 -37.34
N PRO A 7 28.44 -0.75 -36.67
CA PRO A 7 27.48 -0.14 -35.75
C PRO A 7 28.15 0.22 -34.42
N PHE A 8 27.86 1.42 -33.94
CA PHE A 8 28.29 1.92 -32.63
C PHE A 8 27.34 1.35 -31.57
N ASN A 9 27.81 0.36 -30.80
CA ASN A 9 27.10 -0.13 -29.63
C ASN A 9 27.20 0.91 -28.49
N ARG A 10 26.10 1.61 -28.21
CA ARG A 10 25.98 2.49 -27.04
C ARG A 10 25.71 1.64 -25.80
N ILE A 11 26.78 1.26 -25.12
CA ILE A 11 26.70 0.66 -23.78
C ILE A 11 26.08 1.70 -22.85
N SER A 12 24.84 1.44 -22.42
CA SER A 12 24.19 2.20 -21.35
C SER A 12 24.95 1.94 -20.05
N LYS A 13 25.66 2.97 -19.57
CA LYS A 13 26.33 2.92 -18.26
C LYS A 13 25.25 2.96 -17.18
N ARG A 14 25.06 1.86 -16.47
CA ARG A 14 24.30 1.80 -15.22
C ARG A 14 24.90 2.81 -14.24
N THR A 15 24.15 3.85 -13.92
CA THR A 15 24.47 4.84 -12.88
C THR A 15 24.24 4.20 -11.52
N THR A 16 25.24 3.51 -11.00
CA THR A 16 25.31 3.12 -9.59
C THR A 16 25.84 4.30 -8.80
N ARG A 17 24.99 4.99 -8.02
CA ARG A 17 25.33 5.74 -6.78
C ARG A 17 24.13 6.56 -6.27
N HIS A 18 23.31 5.93 -5.41
CA HIS A 18 22.64 6.56 -4.25
C HIS A 18 21.87 5.53 -3.38
N MET A 19 21.55 4.35 -3.93
CA MET A 19 20.65 3.37 -3.29
C MET A 19 21.26 2.62 -2.08
N SER A 20 22.57 2.31 -2.11
CA SER A 20 23.25 1.54 -1.06
C SER A 20 23.31 2.24 0.31
N SER A 21 22.93 3.51 0.41
CA SER A 21 22.89 4.24 1.68
C SER A 21 21.65 3.89 2.51
N TRP A 22 20.52 3.56 1.89
CA TRP A 22 19.26 3.37 2.65
C TRP A 22 19.16 2.00 3.28
N SER A 23 19.80 0.99 2.70
CA SER A 23 19.90 -0.36 3.28
C SER A 23 20.57 -0.38 4.66
N SER A 24 21.38 0.64 4.98
CA SER A 24 22.04 0.79 6.29
C SER A 24 21.16 1.45 7.36
N ASN A 25 19.98 1.94 6.99
CA ASN A 25 19.08 2.59 7.95
C ASN A 25 18.29 1.53 8.74
N HIS A 26 18.76 1.25 9.96
CA HIS A 26 18.13 0.28 10.86
C HIS A 26 16.69 0.63 11.24
N ASP A 27 16.32 1.91 11.24
CA ASP A 27 14.97 2.37 11.59
C ASP A 27 13.91 1.86 10.61
N LEU A 28 14.31 1.51 9.39
CA LEU A 28 13.45 0.88 8.39
C LEU A 28 13.00 -0.53 8.79
N PHE A 29 13.72 -1.20 9.70
CA PHE A 29 13.44 -2.58 10.11
C PHE A 29 13.02 -2.74 11.57
N GLU A 30 13.45 -1.85 12.46
CA GLU A 30 13.22 -1.96 13.91
C GLU A 30 11.96 -1.24 14.38
N TYR A 31 11.30 -1.76 15.42
CA TYR A 31 10.16 -1.12 16.08
C TYR A 31 10.65 -0.09 17.10
N THR A 32 10.22 1.16 16.97
CA THR A 32 10.68 2.32 17.74
C THR A 32 9.55 3.14 18.35
N SER A 33 8.28 2.85 18.05
CA SER A 33 7.13 3.62 18.56
C SER A 33 6.79 3.40 20.04
N GLY A 34 7.42 2.45 20.73
CA GLY A 34 7.18 2.26 22.16
C GLY A 34 7.86 1.03 22.75
N ARG A 35 7.49 0.72 24.00
CA ARG A 35 7.96 -0.44 24.77
C ARG A 35 6.81 -1.35 25.14
N PHE A 36 7.11 -2.63 25.37
CA PHE A 36 6.10 -3.60 25.77
C PHE A 36 6.26 -3.95 27.24
N LEU A 37 5.16 -3.91 28.00
CA LEU A 37 5.14 -4.27 29.42
C LEU A 37 5.54 -5.74 29.66
N PHE A 38 5.20 -6.63 28.73
CA PHE A 38 5.48 -8.07 28.82
C PHE A 38 6.13 -8.59 27.53
N ASN A 39 7.05 -9.54 27.69
CA ASN A 39 7.70 -10.26 26.58
C ASN A 39 8.33 -9.34 25.52
N GLU A 40 8.96 -8.23 25.94
CA GLU A 40 9.43 -7.16 25.05
C GLU A 40 10.29 -7.65 23.89
N GLN A 41 11.33 -8.44 24.16
CA GLN A 41 12.19 -9.00 23.12
C GLN A 41 11.41 -9.80 22.08
N ARG A 42 10.43 -10.60 22.53
CA ARG A 42 9.56 -11.37 21.64
C ARG A 42 8.64 -10.48 20.83
N ARG A 43 8.02 -9.46 21.46
CA ARG A 43 7.13 -8.51 20.77
C ARG A 43 7.87 -7.67 19.72
N LEU A 44 9.13 -7.32 19.97
CA LEU A 44 10.01 -6.65 19.02
C LEU A 44 10.40 -7.59 17.87
N ALA A 45 10.84 -8.81 18.18
CA ALA A 45 11.22 -9.80 17.16
C ALA A 45 10.07 -10.17 16.20
N GLU A 46 8.84 -10.23 16.71
CA GLU A 46 7.64 -10.47 15.91
C GLU A 46 7.32 -9.31 14.92
N ARG A 47 7.75 -8.09 15.25
CA ARG A 47 7.52 -6.86 14.47
C ARG A 47 8.69 -6.50 13.57
N ARG A 48 9.83 -7.17 13.73
CA ARG A 48 10.98 -7.03 12.86
C ARG A 48 10.74 -7.76 11.53
N VAL A 49 10.64 -6.98 10.46
CA VAL A 49 10.50 -7.51 9.09
C VAL A 49 11.70 -7.05 8.29
N GLN A 50 12.53 -8.00 7.87
CA GLN A 50 13.58 -7.73 6.89
C GLN A 50 12.98 -7.76 5.48
N PHE A 51 13.40 -6.81 4.66
CA PHE A 51 13.02 -6.70 3.26
C PHE A 51 14.16 -6.03 2.47
N ASN A 52 14.17 -6.24 1.16
CA ASN A 52 15.12 -5.63 0.26
C ASN A 52 14.67 -4.20 -0.08
N VAL A 53 15.42 -3.22 0.43
CA VAL A 53 15.14 -1.78 0.24
C VAL A 53 15.23 -1.38 -1.23
N ASP A 54 16.22 -1.89 -1.95
CA ASP A 54 16.41 -1.57 -3.38
C ASP A 54 15.25 -2.10 -4.20
N ALA A 55 14.80 -3.33 -3.94
CA ALA A 55 13.65 -3.91 -4.60
C ALA A 55 12.34 -3.17 -4.28
N LEU A 56 12.21 -2.63 -3.06
CA LEU A 56 11.06 -1.79 -2.69
C LEU A 56 11.08 -0.47 -3.47
N VAL A 57 12.25 0.17 -3.57
CA VAL A 57 12.45 1.36 -4.39
C VAL A 57 12.11 1.08 -5.85
N ASP A 58 12.54 -0.05 -6.40
CA ASP A 58 12.20 -0.45 -7.77
C ASP A 58 10.69 -0.66 -7.94
N ALA A 59 10.00 -1.19 -6.93
CA ALA A 59 8.54 -1.33 -6.96
C ALA A 59 7.84 0.04 -6.96
N VAL A 60 8.32 0.98 -6.15
CA VAL A 60 7.81 2.36 -6.10
C VAL A 60 8.05 3.08 -7.44
N CYS A 61 9.26 3.00 -7.99
CA CYS A 61 9.58 3.61 -9.29
C CYS A 61 8.69 3.05 -10.42
N ARG A 62 8.46 1.73 -10.43
CA ARG A 62 7.59 1.10 -11.43
C ARG A 62 6.13 1.53 -11.29
N SER A 63 5.62 1.72 -10.07
CA SER A 63 4.22 2.10 -9.85
C SER A 63 3.94 3.57 -10.15
N THR A 64 4.94 4.46 -10.08
CA THR A 64 4.80 5.88 -10.42
C THR A 64 5.31 6.24 -11.81
N GLY A 65 6.09 5.36 -12.45
CA GLY A 65 6.80 5.65 -13.69
C GLY A 65 7.98 6.62 -13.52
N GLN A 66 8.36 6.95 -12.28
CA GLN A 66 9.46 7.85 -11.98
C GLN A 66 10.79 7.10 -11.83
N SER A 67 11.91 7.79 -12.06
CA SER A 67 13.25 7.24 -11.90
C SER A 67 13.67 7.24 -10.43
N ALA A 68 14.47 6.24 -10.02
CA ALA A 68 15.09 6.21 -8.69
C ALA A 68 15.98 7.43 -8.42
N SER A 69 16.52 8.08 -9.46
CA SER A 69 17.27 9.34 -9.34
C SER A 69 16.45 10.51 -8.82
N GLU A 70 15.12 10.43 -8.94
CA GLU A 70 14.19 11.47 -8.49
C GLU A 70 13.75 11.29 -7.04
N ILE A 71 14.11 10.17 -6.41
CA ILE A 71 13.80 9.96 -5.00
C ILE A 71 14.70 10.87 -4.15
N PHE A 72 14.07 11.70 -3.35
CA PHE A 72 14.71 12.61 -2.40
C PHE A 72 14.97 11.92 -1.06
N SER A 73 14.01 11.13 -0.56
CA SER A 73 14.15 10.46 0.73
C SER A 73 13.33 9.19 0.84
N LEU A 74 13.81 8.29 1.71
CA LEU A 74 13.13 7.08 2.14
C LEU A 74 13.23 6.99 3.66
N SER A 75 12.09 6.96 4.35
CA SER A 75 12.06 6.92 5.82
C SER A 75 10.85 6.18 6.36
N LYS A 76 10.93 5.69 7.61
CA LYS A 76 9.75 5.16 8.31
C LYS A 76 8.87 6.34 8.74
N LEU A 77 7.65 6.40 8.21
CA LEU A 77 6.69 7.45 8.55
C LEU A 77 6.02 7.16 9.89
N THR A 78 5.51 5.94 10.04
CA THR A 78 4.83 5.50 11.25
C THR A 78 4.80 3.98 11.30
N GLU A 79 4.50 3.46 12.47
CA GLU A 79 4.22 2.05 12.64
C GLU A 79 3.16 1.87 13.73
N ASN A 80 2.36 0.81 13.59
CA ASN A 80 1.28 0.49 14.51
C ASN A 80 1.42 -0.94 15.02
N GLY A 81 0.38 -1.48 15.65
CA GLY A 81 0.43 -2.84 16.21
C GLY A 81 0.72 -3.94 15.20
N TYR A 82 0.41 -3.72 13.91
CA TYR A 82 0.33 -4.76 12.87
C TYR A 82 1.12 -4.44 11.60
N ASN A 83 1.49 -3.19 11.37
CA ASN A 83 2.09 -2.74 10.11
C ASN A 83 3.11 -1.63 10.34
N ARG A 84 4.03 -1.53 9.38
CA ARG A 84 4.95 -0.42 9.22
C ARG A 84 4.62 0.36 7.96
N ILE A 85 4.69 1.68 8.04
CA ILE A 85 4.52 2.57 6.89
C ILE A 85 5.85 3.25 6.59
N ILE A 86 6.38 3.00 5.42
CA ILE A 86 7.59 3.63 4.88
C ILE A 86 7.16 4.68 3.86
N GLN A 87 7.69 5.88 3.96
CA GLN A 87 7.45 6.96 3.03
C GLN A 87 8.63 7.09 2.06
N THR A 88 8.32 7.12 0.77
CA THR A 88 9.24 7.49 -0.30
C THR A 88 8.80 8.84 -0.83
N SER A 89 9.67 9.84 -0.77
CA SER A 89 9.38 11.19 -1.29
C SER A 89 10.27 11.49 -2.49
N PHE A 90 9.66 12.00 -3.55
CA PHE A 90 10.31 12.43 -4.77
C PHE A 90 10.64 13.93 -4.74
N LYS A 91 11.57 14.37 -5.57
CA LYS A 91 12.02 15.77 -5.67
C LYS A 91 10.92 16.74 -6.13
N ASP A 92 9.92 16.24 -6.86
CA ASP A 92 8.75 17.00 -7.31
C ASP A 92 7.67 17.15 -6.23
N GLY A 93 7.90 16.59 -5.04
CA GLY A 93 6.94 16.60 -3.93
C GLY A 93 5.99 15.41 -3.91
N HIS A 94 5.94 14.60 -4.97
CA HIS A 94 5.12 13.40 -4.98
C HIS A 94 5.61 12.42 -3.89
N THR A 95 4.67 11.76 -3.21
CA THR A 95 5.00 10.90 -2.08
C THR A 95 4.21 9.60 -2.12
N VAL A 96 4.93 8.49 -1.99
CA VAL A 96 4.38 7.12 -1.96
C VAL A 96 4.56 6.53 -0.58
N LEU A 97 3.51 5.90 -0.06
CA LEU A 97 3.55 5.16 1.21
C LEU A 97 3.58 3.67 0.93
N ALA A 98 4.61 2.98 1.42
CA ALA A 98 4.69 1.53 1.43
C ALA A 98 4.27 1.00 2.80
N LYS A 99 3.15 0.28 2.84
CA LYS A 99 2.72 -0.46 4.02
C LYS A 99 3.27 -1.88 3.97
N ILE A 100 3.99 -2.27 5.01
CA ILE A 100 4.57 -3.59 5.19
C ILE A 100 3.95 -4.22 6.45
N PRO A 101 3.13 -5.27 6.33
CA PRO A 101 2.56 -5.96 7.47
C PRO A 101 3.63 -6.73 8.25
N TYR A 102 3.44 -6.79 9.56
CA TYR A 102 4.25 -7.64 10.44
C TYR A 102 3.86 -9.11 10.31
N LYS A 103 4.76 -9.99 10.75
CA LYS A 103 4.55 -11.46 10.68
C LYS A 103 3.34 -11.96 11.48
N ILE A 104 2.82 -11.12 12.38
CA ILE A 104 1.64 -11.36 13.23
C ILE A 104 0.33 -10.97 12.56
N ALA A 105 0.37 -10.25 11.44
CA ALA A 105 -0.83 -10.01 10.64
C ALA A 105 -1.22 -11.34 9.99
N VAL A 106 -2.37 -11.87 10.39
CA VAL A 106 -2.91 -13.15 9.93
C VAL A 106 -4.35 -12.95 9.42
N PRO A 107 -4.79 -13.72 8.43
CA PRO A 107 -4.02 -14.70 7.66
C PRO A 107 -3.02 -14.03 6.72
N ARG A 108 -1.80 -14.59 6.62
CA ARG A 108 -0.78 -14.09 5.69
C ARG A 108 -1.29 -14.16 4.26
N ARG A 109 -0.79 -13.31 3.37
CA ARG A 109 -1.24 -13.06 2.00
C ARG A 109 -2.65 -12.50 1.92
N LEU A 110 -3.63 -13.15 2.55
CA LEU A 110 -5.04 -12.79 2.51
C LEU A 110 -5.31 -11.43 3.17
N ALA A 111 -4.62 -11.05 4.24
CA ALA A 111 -4.82 -9.73 4.85
C ALA A 111 -4.50 -8.58 3.88
N VAL A 112 -3.40 -8.69 3.13
CA VAL A 112 -3.00 -7.69 2.13
C VAL A 112 -3.94 -7.70 0.93
N ALA A 113 -4.23 -8.87 0.38
CA ALA A 113 -5.16 -9.00 -0.75
C ALA A 113 -6.53 -8.42 -0.39
N SER A 114 -7.02 -8.70 0.82
CA SER A 114 -8.34 -8.25 1.22
C SER A 114 -8.46 -6.76 1.46
N GLU A 115 -7.42 -6.18 2.03
CA GLU A 115 -7.37 -4.73 2.18
C GLU A 115 -7.37 -4.02 0.83
N VAL A 116 -6.60 -4.52 -0.14
CA VAL A 116 -6.56 -3.91 -1.48
C VAL A 116 -7.91 -4.02 -2.19
N ALA A 117 -8.55 -5.20 -2.15
CA ALA A 117 -9.88 -5.39 -2.73
C ALA A 117 -10.94 -4.50 -2.06
N THR A 118 -10.87 -4.36 -0.73
CA THR A 118 -11.76 -3.47 0.03
C THR A 118 -11.56 -2.01 -0.37
N LEU A 119 -10.31 -1.52 -0.42
CA LEU A 119 -10.02 -0.14 -0.79
C LEU A 119 -10.46 0.19 -2.20
N ASP A 120 -10.30 -0.72 -3.15
CA ASP A 120 -10.77 -0.52 -4.51
C ASP A 120 -12.29 -0.45 -4.58
N LEU A 121 -13.01 -1.34 -3.88
CA LEU A 121 -14.47 -1.27 -3.76
C LEU A 121 -14.93 0.07 -3.20
N LEU A 122 -14.33 0.51 -2.09
CA LEU A 122 -14.67 1.79 -1.44
C LEU A 122 -14.39 2.99 -2.34
N ARG A 123 -13.31 2.93 -3.11
CA ARG A 123 -12.99 4.00 -4.05
C ARG A 123 -14.03 4.07 -5.17
N ARG A 124 -14.48 2.92 -5.69
CA ARG A 124 -15.54 2.84 -6.72
C ARG A 124 -16.89 3.36 -6.23
N THR A 125 -17.18 3.24 -4.92
CA THR A 125 -18.41 3.78 -4.31
C THR A 125 -18.29 5.25 -3.89
N GLY A 126 -17.17 5.91 -4.19
CA GLY A 126 -16.97 7.34 -3.94
C GLY A 126 -16.69 7.68 -2.47
N VAL A 127 -16.21 6.70 -1.69
CA VAL A 127 -15.63 6.93 -0.36
C VAL A 127 -14.18 7.41 -0.53
N PRO A 128 -13.76 8.50 0.14
CA PRO A 128 -12.42 9.05 -0.02
C PRO A 128 -11.38 8.17 0.69
N VAL A 129 -10.86 7.17 -0.02
CA VAL A 129 -9.80 6.27 0.45
C VAL A 129 -8.50 6.48 -0.34
N PRO A 130 -7.32 6.18 0.26
CA PRO A 130 -6.04 6.27 -0.44
C PRO A 130 -6.03 5.43 -1.72
N LYS A 131 -5.37 5.95 -2.77
CA LYS A 131 -5.22 5.22 -4.03
C LYS A 131 -4.15 4.14 -3.87
N VAL A 132 -4.49 2.90 -4.16
CA VAL A 132 -3.48 1.83 -4.28
C VAL A 132 -2.76 1.97 -5.63
N LEU A 133 -1.44 2.06 -5.60
CA LEU A 133 -0.58 2.15 -6.78
C LEU A 133 -0.08 0.77 -7.22
N ALA A 134 0.26 -0.09 -6.26
CA ALA A 134 0.66 -1.48 -6.49
C ALA A 134 0.59 -2.25 -5.16
N TYR A 135 0.56 -3.57 -5.21
CA TYR A 135 0.71 -4.43 -4.03
C TYR A 135 1.36 -5.75 -4.40
N CYS A 136 1.91 -6.44 -3.41
CA CYS A 136 2.30 -7.84 -3.54
C CYS A 136 1.99 -8.57 -2.24
N ALA A 137 1.11 -9.56 -2.31
CA ALA A 137 0.72 -10.39 -1.17
C ALA A 137 1.61 -11.63 -0.99
N ASP A 138 2.49 -11.93 -1.94
CA ASP A 138 3.44 -13.04 -1.84
C ASP A 138 4.81 -12.55 -1.37
N ARG A 139 5.34 -13.15 -0.32
CA ARG A 139 6.65 -12.81 0.26
C ARG A 139 7.84 -13.31 -0.56
N THR A 140 7.63 -14.20 -1.53
CA THR A 140 8.70 -14.68 -2.43
C THR A 140 9.13 -13.63 -3.46
N ASN A 141 8.41 -12.51 -3.53
CA ASN A 141 8.75 -11.39 -4.40
C ASN A 141 10.13 -10.78 -4.05
N SER A 142 10.69 -9.97 -4.95
CA SER A 142 12.03 -9.39 -4.82
C SER A 142 12.24 -8.52 -3.58
N VAL A 143 11.17 -7.93 -3.02
CA VAL A 143 11.18 -7.17 -1.76
C VAL A 143 11.37 -8.11 -0.56
N GLY A 144 10.99 -9.39 -0.65
CA GLY A 144 11.09 -10.35 0.44
C GLY A 144 10.04 -10.16 1.56
N ALA A 145 9.07 -9.28 1.33
CA ALA A 145 7.95 -9.03 2.22
C ALA A 145 6.69 -8.68 1.43
N GLU A 146 5.54 -8.95 2.04
CA GLU A 146 4.26 -8.43 1.58
C GLU A 146 4.29 -6.89 1.64
N TYR A 147 3.64 -6.22 0.70
CA TYR A 147 3.49 -4.77 0.73
C TYR A 147 2.26 -4.26 -0.01
N ILE A 148 1.83 -3.06 0.35
CA ILE A 148 0.89 -2.23 -0.42
C ILE A 148 1.54 -0.86 -0.61
N LEU A 149 1.56 -0.36 -1.85
CA LEU A 149 1.99 0.99 -2.19
C LEU A 149 0.77 1.87 -2.38
N PHE A 150 0.73 2.98 -1.66
CA PHE A 150 -0.33 3.98 -1.72
C PHE A 150 0.21 5.31 -2.20
N GLU A 151 -0.64 6.07 -2.86
CA GLU A 151 -0.48 7.52 -2.95
C GLU A 151 -0.71 8.13 -1.56
N LYS A 152 0.18 9.03 -1.12
CA LYS A 152 -0.02 9.73 0.16
C LYS A 152 -1.22 10.67 0.04
N PRO A 153 -2.28 10.50 0.86
CA PRO A 153 -3.40 11.44 0.85
C PRO A 153 -2.93 12.80 1.36
N GLU A 154 -3.43 13.85 0.71
CA GLU A 154 -3.21 15.22 1.16
C GLU A 154 -4.05 15.52 2.40
N GLY A 155 -3.51 16.34 3.30
CA GLY A 155 -4.21 16.79 4.49
C GLY A 155 -3.41 16.59 5.78
N ARG A 156 -4.09 16.77 6.90
CA ARG A 156 -3.53 16.63 8.25
C ARG A 156 -4.39 15.65 9.04
N PRO A 157 -3.78 14.82 9.91
CA PRO A 157 -4.54 13.97 10.82
C PRO A 157 -5.52 14.80 11.65
N LEU A 158 -6.77 14.34 11.74
CA LEU A 158 -7.80 15.04 12.52
C LEU A 158 -7.39 15.16 14.00
N SER A 159 -6.66 14.17 14.53
CA SER A 159 -6.14 14.17 15.90
C SER A 159 -5.25 15.38 16.22
N GLU A 160 -4.53 15.93 15.24
CA GLU A 160 -3.63 17.09 15.45
C GLU A 160 -4.39 18.42 15.54
N THR A 161 -5.60 18.46 14.99
CA THR A 161 -6.36 19.71 14.80
C THR A 161 -7.68 19.71 15.57
N TRP A 162 -8.20 18.55 15.97
CA TRP A 162 -9.51 18.38 16.60
C TRP A 162 -9.70 19.29 17.83
N LEU A 163 -8.70 19.35 18.70
CA LEU A 163 -8.79 20.12 19.96
C LEU A 163 -8.74 21.63 19.74
N SER A 164 -8.10 22.10 18.66
CA SER A 164 -8.03 23.52 18.32
C SER A 164 -9.15 24.01 17.39
N MET A 165 -9.92 23.09 16.79
CA MET A 165 -11.07 23.44 15.95
C MET A 165 -12.23 24.07 16.75
N LYS A 166 -12.95 25.00 16.11
CA LYS A 166 -14.21 25.52 16.63
C LYS A 166 -15.32 24.48 16.51
N ASN A 167 -16.36 24.61 17.35
CA ASN A 167 -17.46 23.64 17.38
C ASN A 167 -18.22 23.57 16.04
N GLU A 168 -18.34 24.68 15.32
CA GLU A 168 -19.00 24.71 14.01
C GLU A 168 -18.21 23.88 12.98
N MET A 169 -16.88 23.96 13.01
CA MET A 169 -16.02 23.14 12.14
C MET A 169 -16.09 21.67 12.52
N ARG A 170 -16.11 21.34 13.82
CA ARG A 170 -16.28 19.96 14.29
C ARG A 170 -17.60 19.37 13.81
N ALA A 171 -18.69 20.14 13.90
CA ALA A 171 -20.00 19.71 13.41
C ALA A 171 -19.96 19.41 11.90
N GLU A 172 -19.25 20.22 11.11
CA GLU A 172 -19.10 19.98 9.68
C GLU A 172 -18.27 18.73 9.37
N VAL A 173 -17.16 18.52 10.08
CA VAL A 173 -16.38 17.27 9.97
C VAL A 173 -17.22 16.05 10.32
N MET A 174 -18.04 16.12 11.37
CA MET A 174 -18.93 15.02 11.75
C MET A 174 -19.96 14.70 10.67
N LYS A 175 -20.51 15.71 9.97
CA LYS A 175 -21.40 15.46 8.83
C LYS A 175 -20.67 14.76 7.68
N GLN A 176 -19.42 15.13 7.40
CA GLN A 176 -18.62 14.47 6.36
C GLN A 176 -18.33 13.00 6.71
N ILE A 177 -18.02 12.71 7.98
CA ILE A 177 -17.84 11.34 8.47
C ILE A 177 -19.16 10.55 8.30
N ALA A 178 -20.29 11.09 8.76
CA ALA A 178 -21.59 10.43 8.63
C ALA A 178 -21.96 10.19 7.15
N ALA A 179 -21.65 11.13 6.25
CA ALA A 179 -21.88 10.96 4.82
C ALA A 179 -21.00 9.85 4.21
N ALA A 180 -19.74 9.72 4.65
CA ALA A 180 -18.86 8.63 4.22
C ALA A 180 -19.32 7.27 4.76
N GLU A 181 -19.75 7.22 6.04
CA GLU A 181 -20.31 6.01 6.66
C GLU A 181 -21.61 5.57 5.98
N SER A 182 -22.51 6.50 5.62
CA SER A 182 -23.72 6.16 4.85
C SER A 182 -23.37 5.48 3.54
N LYS A 183 -22.44 6.04 2.75
CA LYS A 183 -21.98 5.44 1.48
C LYS A 183 -21.38 4.05 1.69
N PHE A 184 -20.65 3.84 2.77
CA PHE A 184 -20.06 2.56 3.13
C PHE A 184 -21.13 1.52 3.47
N LEU A 185 -22.15 1.90 4.23
CA LEU A 185 -23.24 1.03 4.66
C LEU A 185 -24.24 0.72 3.54
N ASP A 186 -24.35 1.59 2.55
CA ASP A 186 -25.23 1.41 1.39
C ASP A 186 -24.64 0.45 0.32
N ILE A 187 -23.41 -0.06 0.52
CA ILE A 187 -22.80 -1.01 -0.40
C ILE A 187 -23.57 -2.33 -0.36
N PRO A 188 -24.10 -2.82 -1.50
CA PRO A 188 -24.86 -4.07 -1.51
C PRO A 188 -23.93 -5.26 -1.36
N PHE A 189 -24.15 -6.05 -0.31
CA PHE A 189 -23.52 -7.35 -0.13
C PHE A 189 -24.56 -8.47 -0.41
N PRO A 190 -24.14 -9.61 -0.99
CA PRO A 190 -24.98 -10.80 -1.10
C PRO A 190 -25.54 -11.20 0.27
N SER A 191 -26.84 -11.50 0.35
CA SER A 191 -27.51 -11.86 1.60
C SER A 191 -26.98 -13.16 2.25
N ASN A 192 -26.24 -13.95 1.48
CA ASN A 192 -25.57 -15.18 1.89
C ASN A 192 -24.05 -15.02 2.08
N GLY A 193 -23.50 -13.80 1.95
CA GLY A 193 -22.07 -13.53 2.05
C GLY A 193 -21.72 -12.68 3.27
N CYS A 194 -21.02 -13.27 4.22
CA CYS A 194 -20.28 -12.56 5.27
C CYS A 194 -18.83 -12.99 5.16
N GLY A 195 -17.89 -12.05 5.02
CA GLY A 195 -16.51 -12.43 4.79
C GLY A 195 -15.59 -11.30 4.39
N SER A 196 -14.38 -11.68 4.02
CA SER A 196 -13.36 -10.77 3.51
C SER A 196 -13.47 -10.65 1.99
N LEU A 197 -13.23 -9.46 1.46
CA LEU A 197 -13.21 -9.21 0.03
C LEU A 197 -11.89 -9.62 -0.58
N TYR A 198 -11.86 -10.17 -1.78
CA TYR A 198 -10.65 -10.55 -2.50
C TYR A 198 -10.84 -10.36 -4.00
N TYR A 199 -9.76 -10.11 -4.75
CA TYR A 199 -9.80 -10.37 -6.19
C TYR A 199 -9.76 -11.87 -6.45
N CYS A 200 -10.43 -12.34 -7.50
CA CYS A 200 -10.38 -13.76 -7.87
C CYS A 200 -8.94 -14.28 -8.05
N ARG A 201 -8.02 -13.47 -8.61
CA ARG A 201 -6.60 -13.84 -8.76
C ARG A 201 -5.87 -14.10 -7.43
N ASP A 202 -6.38 -13.55 -6.33
CA ASP A 202 -5.80 -13.71 -5.00
C ASP A 202 -6.40 -14.91 -4.25
N LEU A 203 -7.42 -15.55 -4.80
CA LEU A 203 -8.00 -16.79 -4.27
C LEU A 203 -7.39 -18.01 -4.95
N GLY A 204 -7.26 -19.10 -4.20
CA GLY A 204 -6.89 -20.40 -4.75
C GLY A 204 -8.09 -21.08 -5.41
N GLU A 205 -7.85 -21.98 -6.37
CA GLU A 205 -8.88 -22.70 -7.14
C GLU A 205 -9.89 -23.48 -6.27
N THR A 206 -9.51 -23.81 -5.04
CA THR A 206 -10.33 -24.61 -4.11
C THR A 206 -11.11 -23.78 -3.09
N GLN A 207 -10.96 -22.45 -3.11
CA GLN A 207 -11.65 -21.58 -2.16
C GLN A 207 -13.06 -21.27 -2.67
N PHE A 208 -14.06 -21.53 -1.82
CA PHE A 208 -15.42 -21.09 -2.09
C PHE A 208 -15.47 -19.56 -2.01
N SER A 209 -16.02 -18.93 -3.04
CA SER A 209 -16.13 -17.49 -3.14
C SER A 209 -17.53 -17.11 -3.65
N ILE A 210 -18.06 -15.99 -3.16
CA ILE A 210 -19.35 -15.45 -3.59
C ILE A 210 -19.07 -14.16 -4.39
N PRO A 211 -19.44 -14.09 -5.67
CA PRO A 211 -19.20 -12.90 -6.47
C PRO A 211 -20.01 -11.71 -5.94
N LEU A 212 -19.37 -10.54 -5.85
CA LEU A 212 -20.10 -9.32 -5.59
C LEU A 212 -21.04 -9.00 -6.77
N PRO A 213 -22.27 -8.50 -6.50
CA PRO A 213 -23.17 -8.06 -7.56
C PRO A 213 -22.46 -7.04 -8.44
N ALA A 214 -22.59 -7.17 -9.77
CA ALA A 214 -22.04 -6.21 -10.70
C ALA A 214 -22.55 -4.80 -10.38
N GLN A 215 -21.65 -3.90 -10.01
CA GLN A 215 -22.01 -2.49 -9.83
C GLN A 215 -22.32 -1.92 -11.21
N SER A 216 -23.61 -1.82 -11.54
CA SER A 216 -24.09 -1.29 -12.81
C SER A 216 -23.47 0.10 -13.07
N GLY A 217 -22.65 0.21 -14.12
CA GLY A 217 -22.12 1.49 -14.61
C GLY A 217 -20.65 1.79 -14.31
N ILE A 218 -19.88 0.88 -13.70
CA ILE A 218 -18.48 1.15 -13.33
C ILE A 218 -17.55 0.30 -14.19
N ILE A 219 -16.97 0.92 -15.22
CA ILE A 219 -15.91 0.31 -16.04
C ILE A 219 -14.64 0.27 -15.17
N PRO A 220 -14.05 -0.92 -14.91
CA PRO A 220 -12.80 -1.01 -14.17
C PRO A 220 -11.67 -0.34 -14.95
N PRO A 221 -10.66 0.24 -14.29
CA PRO A 221 -9.44 0.66 -14.99
C PRO A 221 -8.83 -0.55 -15.74
N PRO A 222 -8.20 -0.35 -16.92
CA PRO A 222 -7.75 -1.42 -17.82
C PRO A 222 -6.83 -2.46 -17.18
N ASP A 223 -6.17 -2.09 -16.08
CA ASP A 223 -5.18 -2.89 -15.39
C ASP A 223 -5.75 -3.67 -14.18
N LEU A 224 -7.07 -3.58 -13.92
CA LEU A 224 -7.72 -4.15 -12.73
C LEU A 224 -9.15 -4.65 -13.01
N ILE A 225 -9.34 -5.41 -14.08
CA ILE A 225 -10.56 -6.18 -14.31
C ILE A 225 -10.40 -7.51 -13.57
N ASP A 226 -10.65 -7.52 -12.28
CA ASP A 226 -10.88 -8.78 -11.57
C ASP A 226 -12.20 -8.69 -10.81
N CYS A 227 -12.99 -9.75 -10.91
CA CYS A 227 -14.15 -9.96 -10.07
C CYS A 227 -13.70 -9.92 -8.60
N VAL A 228 -14.48 -9.23 -7.78
CA VAL A 228 -14.26 -9.17 -6.34
C VAL A 228 -15.23 -10.15 -5.71
N ASP A 229 -14.69 -11.09 -4.96
CA ASP A 229 -15.47 -12.11 -4.28
C ASP A 229 -15.36 -11.96 -2.77
N ILE A 230 -16.39 -12.43 -2.08
CA ILE A 230 -16.40 -12.60 -0.63
C ILE A 230 -16.00 -14.05 -0.33
N LEU A 231 -15.03 -14.22 0.58
CA LEU A 231 -14.70 -15.49 1.21
C LEU A 231 -15.10 -15.50 2.68
#